data_AF-A0A1Z8SZ13-F1
#
_entry.id   AF-A0A1Z8SZ13-F1
#
_cell.length_a   1.000
_cell.length_b   1.000
_cell.length_c   1.000
_cell.angle_alpha   90.00
_cell.angle_beta   90.00
_cell.angle_gamma   90.00
#
_symmetry.space_group_name_H-M   'P 1'
#
loop_
_entity.id
_entity.type
_entity.pdbx_description
1 polymer ?
#
loop_
_entity_poly.entity_id
_entity_poly.type
_entity_poly.pdbx_seq_one_letter_code
_entity_poly.pdbx_strand_id
1 'polypeptide(L)'
;MNLVGFTLGSSQALGRIYQAKEKAVSNLASGQKQDIAQTDAGAFSFSSRVASKVKMDQVSQANLQNMVSYTQSQTQSLSRASEVLQRMSELTSLATNGLMSDTDRENYNKEFISLAEQLNDFSITKFGNMKLFGAGSGGIDFVKGSNGLDYTNKIGLSSDPDTGSILGSDVGGSIDLNDADVIPDGDNSYRSTIGSSSYSGVKGTSIYNDLTGNSSGIGWLKASEDAVSIAFGWSITSDSFDVEIIDGTEGGTVAYVQSSVNTGTHKADVQKLVIEVNDFDPPYISGDRIIAHEMVHALHAQNTYFGDPTGDGSSSANWLKEGLAEFIHGGDSRVKAHLGTNPSDDDIQQLINEIGTGNEDWSSSEQYAAGYLAVRFLHSEIKEAGHTDGIKHMTTWMKAQFDADKGSSASGLNSYLANFLSSRGYSNNEGFIEAFKGGGGLDPVADSTGASLDLENISTVTLSDTETYNLSTVEAATTTLSKLSILIESVASELAKTGSNMSKIESQIDNLRLMNLNHKAAYSRIMDADLAGESLAMLKADLKMNFHVNSITQAKGVSQNVLSILFN
;
A
#
# COMPACT_ATOMS: atom_id res chain seq x y z
N MET A 1 -5.62 -84.86 19.78
CA MET A 1 -5.61 -83.69 18.89
C MET A 1 -6.70 -82.74 19.38
N ASN A 2 -6.35 -81.55 19.87
CA ASN A 2 -7.32 -80.64 20.49
C ASN A 2 -8.22 -80.03 19.41
N LEU A 3 -9.42 -80.60 19.23
CA LEU A 3 -10.38 -80.20 18.18
C LEU A 3 -10.70 -78.70 18.28
N VAL A 4 -10.86 -78.17 19.51
CA VAL A 4 -11.09 -76.74 19.79
C VAL A 4 -9.95 -75.87 19.27
N GLY A 5 -8.70 -76.30 19.43
CA GLY A 5 -7.52 -75.58 18.90
C GLY A 5 -7.46 -75.59 17.36
N PHE A 6 -7.88 -76.71 16.72
CA PHE A 6 -7.98 -76.80 15.26
C PHE A 6 -9.11 -75.93 14.71
N THR A 7 -10.29 -75.91 15.34
CA THR A 7 -11.40 -75.03 14.92
C THR A 7 -11.08 -73.56 15.14
N LEU A 8 -10.42 -73.21 16.25
CA LEU A 8 -10.03 -71.82 16.55
C LEU A 8 -8.96 -71.32 15.57
N GLY A 9 -7.94 -72.13 15.30
CA GLY A 9 -6.93 -71.82 14.28
C GLY A 9 -7.51 -71.71 12.87
N SER A 10 -8.45 -72.59 12.51
CA SER A 10 -9.13 -72.55 11.22
C SER A 10 -10.07 -71.34 11.09
N SER A 11 -10.73 -70.93 12.17
CA SER A 11 -11.59 -69.73 12.22
C SER A 11 -10.75 -68.45 12.07
N GLN A 12 -9.60 -68.38 12.74
CA GLN A 12 -8.67 -67.26 12.59
C GLN A 12 -8.09 -67.20 11.16
N ALA A 13 -7.77 -68.34 10.56
CA ALA A 13 -7.31 -68.42 9.18
C ALA A 13 -8.39 -67.97 8.17
N LEU A 14 -9.64 -68.42 8.36
CA LEU A 14 -10.78 -67.97 7.55
C LEU A 14 -11.01 -66.46 7.67
N GLY A 15 -10.93 -65.90 8.88
CA GLY A 15 -11.04 -64.46 9.09
C GLY A 15 -9.97 -63.67 8.31
N ARG A 16 -8.72 -64.13 8.32
CA ARG A 16 -7.64 -63.51 7.53
C ARG A 16 -7.84 -63.65 6.01
N ILE A 17 -8.32 -64.80 5.54
CA ILE A 17 -8.62 -65.03 4.11
C ILE A 17 -9.74 -64.11 3.65
N TYR A 18 -10.78 -63.97 4.47
CA TYR A 18 -11.92 -63.11 4.19
C TYR A 18 -11.50 -61.62 4.12
N GLN A 19 -10.71 -61.15 5.10
CA GLN A 19 -10.13 -59.81 5.06
C GLN A 19 -9.26 -59.57 3.82
N ALA A 20 -8.43 -60.54 3.43
CA ALA A 20 -7.61 -60.42 2.22
C ALA A 20 -8.45 -60.36 0.93
N LYS A 21 -9.56 -61.11 0.87
CA LYS A 21 -10.53 -61.04 -0.22
C LYS A 21 -11.22 -59.67 -0.26
N GLU A 22 -11.75 -59.20 0.86
CA GLU A 22 -12.42 -57.89 0.95
C GLU A 22 -11.50 -56.76 0.53
N LYS A 23 -10.24 -56.80 0.95
CA LYS A 23 -9.21 -55.85 0.54
C LYS A 23 -8.97 -55.86 -0.97
N ALA A 24 -8.78 -57.03 -1.57
CA ALA A 24 -8.58 -57.15 -3.02
C ALA A 24 -9.81 -56.65 -3.80
N VAL A 25 -11.02 -56.99 -3.34
CA VAL A 25 -12.27 -56.48 -3.92
C VAL A 25 -12.37 -54.96 -3.79
N SER A 26 -12.01 -54.40 -2.64
CA SER A 26 -12.01 -52.95 -2.42
C SER A 26 -11.00 -52.24 -3.32
N ASN A 27 -9.78 -52.78 -3.45
CA ASN A 27 -8.75 -52.22 -4.31
C ASN A 27 -9.12 -52.30 -5.80
N LEU A 28 -9.75 -53.41 -6.24
CA LEU A 28 -10.30 -53.57 -7.58
C LEU A 28 -11.48 -52.62 -7.84
N ALA A 29 -12.37 -52.45 -6.87
CA ALA A 29 -13.54 -51.60 -6.99
C ALA A 29 -13.18 -50.10 -7.02
N SER A 30 -12.20 -49.68 -6.22
CA SER A 30 -11.73 -48.29 -6.21
C SER A 30 -10.64 -47.99 -7.23
N GLY A 31 -10.02 -49.03 -7.82
CA GLY A 31 -8.83 -48.90 -8.68
C GLY A 31 -7.57 -48.43 -7.96
N GLN A 32 -7.60 -48.36 -6.63
CA GLN A 32 -6.55 -47.77 -5.79
C GLN A 32 -6.20 -48.70 -4.62
N LYS A 33 -4.94 -48.69 -4.18
CA LYS A 33 -4.43 -49.41 -3.01
C LYS A 33 -4.89 -48.72 -1.73
N GLN A 34 -6.01 -49.17 -1.18
CA GLN A 34 -6.63 -48.57 0.01
C GLN A 34 -5.78 -48.71 1.29
N ASP A 35 -4.87 -49.67 1.31
CA ASP A 35 -4.07 -50.03 2.48
C ASP A 35 -2.64 -49.50 2.45
N ILE A 36 -2.31 -48.61 1.51
CA ILE A 36 -0.93 -48.13 1.34
C ILE A 36 -0.35 -47.53 2.63
N ALA A 37 -1.18 -46.91 3.48
CA ALA A 37 -0.79 -46.41 4.79
C ALA A 37 -0.31 -47.50 5.77
N GLN A 38 -0.82 -48.72 5.62
CA GLN A 38 -0.47 -49.88 6.45
C GLN A 38 0.71 -50.67 5.86
N THR A 39 0.88 -50.66 4.55
CA THR A 39 1.91 -51.47 3.86
C THR A 39 3.18 -50.70 3.50
N ASP A 40 3.08 -49.38 3.26
CA ASP A 40 4.21 -48.52 2.90
C ASP A 40 3.98 -47.08 3.40
N ALA A 41 4.40 -46.81 4.64
CA ALA A 41 4.28 -45.51 5.27
C ALA A 41 5.03 -44.39 4.50
N GLY A 42 6.11 -44.74 3.77
CA GLY A 42 6.88 -43.80 2.96
C GLY A 42 6.10 -43.38 1.71
N ALA A 43 5.59 -44.35 0.95
CA ALA A 43 4.75 -44.09 -0.22
C ALA A 43 3.43 -43.40 0.14
N PHE A 44 2.83 -43.73 1.29
CA PHE A 44 1.66 -43.02 1.81
C PHE A 44 1.95 -41.56 2.16
N SER A 45 3.05 -41.30 2.86
CA SER A 45 3.45 -39.93 3.21
C SER A 45 3.74 -39.09 1.97
N PHE A 46 4.40 -39.68 0.97
CA PHE A 46 4.66 -39.01 -0.30
C PHE A 46 3.37 -38.77 -1.11
N SER A 47 2.52 -39.77 -1.28
CA SER A 47 1.25 -39.62 -2.01
C SER A 47 0.30 -38.62 -1.34
N SER A 48 0.28 -38.56 0.00
CA SER A 48 -0.47 -37.53 0.74
C SER A 48 0.04 -36.12 0.45
N ARG A 49 1.37 -35.91 0.40
CA ARG A 49 1.95 -34.63 -0.01
C ARG A 49 1.61 -34.27 -1.46
N VAL A 50 1.70 -35.24 -2.38
CA VAL A 50 1.35 -35.02 -3.79
C VAL A 50 -0.14 -34.71 -3.93
N ALA A 51 -1.02 -35.40 -3.21
CA ALA A 51 -2.46 -35.10 -3.20
C ALA A 51 -2.75 -33.69 -2.67
N SER A 52 -2.05 -33.25 -1.61
CA SER A 52 -2.14 -31.88 -1.11
C SER A 52 -1.71 -30.87 -2.17
N LYS A 53 -0.59 -31.11 -2.86
CA LYS A 53 -0.12 -30.26 -3.96
C LYS A 53 -1.13 -30.19 -5.11
N VAL A 54 -1.71 -31.31 -5.53
CA VAL A 54 -2.77 -31.33 -6.56
C VAL A 54 -3.93 -30.43 -6.16
N LYS A 55 -4.37 -30.49 -4.90
CA LYS A 55 -5.46 -29.65 -4.38
C LYS A 55 -5.08 -28.18 -4.30
N MET A 56 -3.87 -27.87 -3.86
CA MET A 56 -3.35 -26.50 -3.80
C MET A 56 -3.20 -25.91 -5.21
N ASP A 57 -2.62 -26.64 -6.16
CA ASP A 57 -2.49 -26.22 -7.56
C ASP A 57 -3.88 -25.94 -8.20
N GLN A 58 -4.90 -26.72 -7.84
CA GLN A 58 -6.29 -26.47 -8.28
C GLN A 58 -6.88 -25.18 -7.70
N VAL A 59 -6.59 -24.89 -6.43
CA VAL A 59 -7.03 -23.64 -5.78
C VAL A 59 -6.29 -22.44 -6.37
N SER A 60 -4.97 -22.53 -6.57
CA SER A 60 -4.18 -21.48 -7.23
C SER A 60 -4.67 -21.23 -8.65
N GLN A 61 -4.99 -22.28 -9.41
CA GLN A 61 -5.62 -22.12 -10.74
C GLN A 61 -6.96 -21.38 -10.67
N ALA A 62 -7.82 -21.69 -9.69
CA ALA A 62 -9.09 -20.97 -9.50
C ALA A 62 -8.86 -19.50 -9.14
N ASN A 63 -7.88 -19.20 -8.29
CA ASN A 63 -7.51 -17.84 -7.93
C ASN A 63 -6.99 -17.04 -9.13
N LEU A 64 -6.12 -17.64 -9.95
CA LEU A 64 -5.65 -17.01 -11.19
C LEU A 64 -6.79 -16.81 -12.20
N GLN A 65 -7.78 -17.69 -12.25
CA GLN A 65 -8.96 -17.50 -13.09
C GLN A 65 -9.85 -16.33 -12.61
N ASN A 66 -9.93 -16.11 -11.30
CA ASN A 66 -10.55 -14.92 -10.74
C ASN A 66 -9.73 -13.67 -11.11
N MET A 67 -8.40 -13.77 -11.12
CA MET A 67 -7.53 -12.68 -11.56
C MET A 67 -7.72 -12.35 -13.04
N VAL A 68 -7.86 -13.36 -13.91
CA VAL A 68 -8.26 -13.14 -15.32
C VAL A 68 -9.55 -12.33 -15.41
N SER A 69 -10.55 -12.66 -14.58
CA SER A 69 -11.83 -11.94 -14.58
C SER A 69 -11.69 -10.49 -14.10
N TYR A 70 -10.82 -10.27 -13.10
CA TYR A 70 -10.47 -8.95 -12.60
C TYR A 70 -9.75 -8.11 -13.66
N THR A 71 -8.67 -8.64 -14.27
CA THR A 71 -7.92 -7.96 -15.33
C THR A 71 -8.77 -7.72 -16.58
N GLN A 72 -9.65 -8.64 -16.95
CA GLN A 72 -10.63 -8.42 -18.03
C GLN A 72 -11.59 -7.27 -17.73
N SER A 73 -11.98 -7.09 -16.46
CA SER A 73 -12.82 -5.97 -16.04
C SER A 73 -12.07 -4.65 -16.14
N GLN A 74 -10.78 -4.63 -15.79
CA GLN A 74 -9.90 -3.47 -16.00
C GLN A 74 -9.80 -3.11 -17.49
N THR A 75 -9.47 -4.08 -18.35
CA THR A 75 -9.36 -3.88 -19.81
C THR A 75 -10.67 -3.34 -20.40
N GLN A 76 -11.82 -3.89 -20.00
CA GLN A 76 -13.12 -3.42 -20.49
C GLN A 76 -13.42 -1.99 -20.07
N SER A 77 -13.13 -1.63 -18.82
CA SER A 77 -13.36 -0.28 -18.33
C SER A 77 -12.41 0.74 -18.98
N LEU A 78 -11.13 0.39 -19.19
CA LEU A 78 -10.19 1.23 -19.94
C LEU A 78 -10.59 1.39 -21.42
N SER A 79 -11.10 0.33 -22.05
CA SER A 79 -11.62 0.41 -23.43
C SER A 79 -12.77 1.42 -23.54
N ARG A 80 -13.70 1.42 -22.57
CA ARG A 80 -14.80 2.40 -22.52
C ARG A 80 -14.30 3.81 -22.24
N ALA A 81 -13.31 3.97 -21.34
CA ALA A 81 -12.65 5.24 -21.12
C ALA A 81 -11.99 5.77 -22.40
N SER A 82 -11.36 4.91 -23.20
CA SER A 82 -10.79 5.27 -24.50
C SER A 82 -11.85 5.75 -25.49
N GLU A 83 -13.00 5.08 -25.56
CA GLU A 83 -14.13 5.50 -26.41
C GLU A 83 -14.67 6.87 -26.00
N VAL A 84 -14.80 7.14 -24.69
CA VAL A 84 -15.20 8.45 -24.16
C VAL A 84 -14.16 9.51 -24.52
N LEU A 85 -12.88 9.27 -24.31
CA LEU A 85 -11.80 10.21 -24.66
C LEU A 85 -11.74 10.50 -26.16
N GLN A 86 -12.00 9.51 -27.02
CA GLN A 86 -12.10 9.71 -28.47
C GLN A 86 -13.27 10.64 -28.81
N ARG A 87 -14.43 10.45 -28.20
CA ARG A 87 -15.58 11.35 -28.37
C ARG A 87 -15.27 12.77 -27.88
N MET A 88 -14.61 12.90 -26.73
CA MET A 88 -14.18 14.20 -26.21
C MET A 88 -13.19 14.89 -27.16
N SER A 89 -12.28 14.13 -27.78
CA SER A 89 -11.33 14.63 -28.79
C SER A 89 -12.05 15.11 -30.06
N GLU A 90 -13.08 14.40 -30.52
CA GLU A 90 -13.93 14.85 -31.64
C GLU A 90 -14.60 16.20 -31.34
N LEU A 91 -15.24 16.33 -30.18
CA LEU A 91 -15.91 17.57 -29.75
C LEU A 91 -14.90 18.72 -29.66
N THR A 92 -13.71 18.43 -29.15
CA THR A 92 -12.64 19.41 -29.00
C THR A 92 -12.13 19.84 -30.37
N SER A 93 -11.96 18.91 -31.32
CA SER A 93 -11.58 19.22 -32.70
C SER A 93 -12.66 20.03 -33.44
N LEU A 94 -13.94 19.82 -33.16
CA LEU A 94 -15.01 20.69 -33.66
C LEU A 94 -14.92 22.09 -33.04
N ALA A 95 -14.65 22.20 -31.75
CA ALA A 95 -14.55 23.47 -31.04
C ALA A 95 -13.32 24.32 -31.44
N THR A 96 -12.22 23.71 -31.89
CA THR A 96 -11.05 24.43 -32.41
C THR A 96 -11.29 25.07 -33.79
N ASN A 97 -12.36 24.68 -34.49
CA ASN A 97 -12.71 25.29 -35.76
C ASN A 97 -13.25 26.72 -35.56
N GLY A 98 -12.48 27.72 -35.99
CA GLY A 98 -12.84 29.13 -35.89
C GLY A 98 -14.09 29.56 -36.68
N LEU A 99 -14.66 28.68 -37.52
CA LEU A 99 -15.94 28.90 -38.20
C LEU A 99 -17.16 28.56 -37.32
N MET A 100 -16.97 27.89 -36.19
CA MET A 100 -18.05 27.58 -35.24
C MET A 100 -18.48 28.84 -34.48
N SER A 101 -19.78 28.97 -34.23
CA SER A 101 -20.30 30.06 -33.39
C SER A 101 -19.98 29.82 -31.91
N ASP A 102 -20.06 30.87 -31.09
CA ASP A 102 -19.92 30.74 -29.63
C ASP A 102 -21.00 29.81 -29.04
N THR A 103 -22.21 29.83 -29.61
CA THR A 103 -23.30 28.93 -29.22
C THR A 103 -22.99 27.47 -29.55
N ASP A 104 -22.36 27.20 -30.70
CA ASP A 104 -21.95 25.83 -31.05
C ASP A 104 -20.87 25.32 -30.09
N ARG A 105 -19.87 26.15 -29.79
CA ARG A 105 -18.82 25.84 -28.79
C ARG A 105 -19.39 25.58 -27.41
N GLU A 106 -20.36 26.38 -26.96
CA GLU A 106 -21.02 26.18 -25.67
C GLU A 106 -21.76 24.83 -25.61
N ASN A 107 -22.42 24.43 -26.71
CA ASN A 107 -23.09 23.14 -26.78
C ASN A 107 -22.11 21.95 -26.77
N TYR A 108 -20.99 22.06 -27.50
CA TYR A 108 -19.93 21.05 -27.43
C TYR A 108 -19.31 20.98 -26.03
N ASN A 109 -19.13 22.12 -25.36
CA ASN A 109 -18.60 22.17 -24.00
C ASN A 109 -19.51 21.46 -22.99
N LYS A 110 -20.84 21.58 -23.13
CA LYS A 110 -21.80 20.87 -22.26
C LYS A 110 -21.70 19.35 -22.41
N GLU A 111 -21.60 18.86 -23.64
CA GLU A 111 -21.40 17.43 -23.89
C GLU A 111 -20.03 16.97 -23.35
N PHE A 112 -18.98 17.77 -23.57
CA PHE A 112 -17.63 17.49 -23.07
C PHE A 112 -17.59 17.36 -21.55
N ILE A 113 -18.23 18.26 -20.80
CA ILE A 113 -18.28 18.21 -19.33
C ILE A 113 -19.00 16.94 -18.85
N SER A 114 -20.12 16.57 -19.48
CA SER A 114 -20.83 15.33 -19.14
C SER A 114 -19.98 14.08 -19.42
N LEU A 115 -19.19 14.09 -20.49
CA LEU A 115 -18.25 13.01 -20.79
C LEU A 115 -17.07 12.97 -19.81
N ALA A 116 -16.60 14.12 -19.33
CA ALA A 116 -15.58 14.19 -18.28
C ALA A 116 -16.07 13.59 -16.96
N GLU A 117 -17.32 13.88 -16.56
CA GLU A 117 -17.97 13.25 -15.41
C GLU A 117 -18.05 11.72 -15.58
N GLN A 118 -18.48 11.26 -16.76
CA GLN A 118 -18.52 9.83 -17.07
C GLN A 118 -17.13 9.17 -17.03
N LEU A 119 -16.09 9.86 -17.49
CA LEU A 119 -14.72 9.37 -17.42
C LEU A 119 -14.28 9.20 -15.96
N ASN A 120 -14.61 10.17 -15.10
CA ASN A 120 -14.33 10.09 -13.67
C ASN A 120 -15.10 8.95 -12.98
N ASP A 121 -16.32 8.62 -13.42
CA ASP A 121 -17.05 7.45 -12.89
C ASP A 121 -16.30 6.13 -13.15
N PHE A 122 -15.56 6.01 -14.27
CA PHE A 122 -14.77 4.80 -14.52
C PHE A 122 -13.65 4.62 -13.47
N SER A 123 -13.08 5.70 -12.94
CA SER A 123 -12.01 5.66 -11.93
C SER A 123 -12.43 4.98 -10.63
N ILE A 124 -13.72 5.08 -10.26
CA ILE A 124 -14.26 4.53 -9.00
C ILE A 124 -14.88 3.15 -9.17
N THR A 125 -14.78 2.53 -10.35
CA THR A 125 -15.37 1.22 -10.64
C THR A 125 -14.74 0.12 -9.80
N LYS A 126 -15.56 -0.85 -9.35
CA LYS A 126 -15.15 -1.94 -8.46
C LYS A 126 -15.46 -3.33 -9.05
N PHE A 127 -14.61 -4.31 -8.74
CA PHE A 127 -14.87 -5.73 -8.90
C PHE A 127 -15.14 -6.35 -7.53
N GLY A 128 -16.42 -6.66 -7.26
CA GLY A 128 -16.85 -6.99 -5.90
C GLY A 128 -16.62 -5.80 -4.97
N ASN A 129 -15.77 -5.97 -3.96
CA ASN A 129 -15.38 -4.89 -3.03
C ASN A 129 -14.02 -4.25 -3.36
N MET A 130 -13.32 -4.73 -4.39
CA MET A 130 -11.99 -4.25 -4.78
C MET A 130 -12.12 -3.17 -5.85
N LYS A 131 -11.38 -2.06 -5.73
CA LYS A 131 -11.26 -1.07 -6.81
C LYS A 131 -10.59 -1.73 -8.03
N LEU A 132 -11.01 -1.38 -9.24
CA LEU A 132 -10.38 -1.86 -10.47
C LEU A 132 -9.07 -1.13 -10.78
N PHE A 133 -8.99 0.14 -10.41
CA PHE A 133 -7.87 1.02 -10.70
C PHE A 133 -7.35 1.60 -9.42
N GLY A 134 -6.04 1.79 -9.39
CA GLY A 134 -5.31 2.25 -8.21
C GLY A 134 -5.46 1.40 -6.96
N ALA A 135 -5.83 0.12 -7.14
CA ALA A 135 -5.61 -0.90 -6.13
C ALA A 135 -4.10 -1.09 -6.00
N GLY A 136 -3.51 -0.35 -5.07
CA GLY A 136 -2.08 -0.36 -4.88
C GLY A 136 -1.32 0.80 -5.56
N SER A 137 -1.94 1.98 -5.70
CA SER A 137 -1.20 3.20 -6.09
C SER A 137 -1.66 4.48 -5.40
N GLY A 138 -2.12 4.42 -4.15
CA GLY A 138 -2.58 5.62 -3.42
C GLY A 138 -1.59 6.79 -3.55
N GLY A 139 -0.30 6.54 -3.31
CA GLY A 139 0.75 7.54 -3.49
C GLY A 139 1.12 7.83 -4.95
N ILE A 140 1.17 6.84 -5.87
CA ILE A 140 1.50 7.10 -7.28
C ILE A 140 0.40 7.93 -7.97
N ASP A 141 -0.86 7.54 -7.78
CA ASP A 141 -2.03 8.24 -8.32
C ASP A 141 -2.10 9.66 -7.74
N PHE A 142 -1.77 9.81 -6.45
CA PHE A 142 -1.63 11.13 -5.84
C PHE A 142 -0.57 11.94 -6.57
N VAL A 143 0.66 11.44 -6.69
CA VAL A 143 1.78 12.10 -7.37
C VAL A 143 1.41 12.47 -8.81
N LYS A 144 0.84 11.57 -9.60
CA LYS A 144 0.47 11.84 -10.99
C LYS A 144 -0.78 12.71 -11.15
N GLY A 145 -1.63 12.80 -10.14
CA GLY A 145 -2.85 13.59 -10.14
C GLY A 145 -2.56 15.09 -10.23
N SER A 146 -3.61 15.87 -10.52
CA SER A 146 -3.57 17.34 -10.61
C SER A 146 -2.89 18.02 -9.41
N ASN A 147 -2.94 17.35 -8.26
CA ASN A 147 -2.45 17.87 -6.99
C ASN A 147 -1.07 17.32 -6.60
N GLY A 148 -0.53 16.27 -7.22
CA GLY A 148 0.68 15.58 -6.72
C GLY A 148 2.01 16.13 -7.22
N LEU A 149 2.11 16.37 -8.54
CA LEU A 149 3.26 16.99 -9.21
C LEU A 149 2.94 18.42 -9.65
N ASP A 150 2.08 19.12 -8.90
CA ASP A 150 1.82 20.52 -9.14
C ASP A 150 3.05 21.37 -8.83
N TYR A 151 3.89 21.56 -9.85
CA TYR A 151 5.02 22.49 -9.84
C TYR A 151 4.57 23.93 -10.15
N THR A 152 3.27 24.19 -10.28
CA THR A 152 2.67 25.46 -10.69
C THR A 152 1.90 26.08 -9.53
N ASN A 153 2.61 26.68 -8.58
CA ASN A 153 1.95 27.29 -7.42
C ASN A 153 1.58 28.77 -7.64
N LYS A 154 0.31 29.10 -7.44
CA LYS A 154 -0.21 30.46 -7.17
C LYS A 154 -1.09 30.40 -5.93
N ILE A 155 -0.99 31.41 -5.07
CA ILE A 155 -2.12 31.85 -4.25
C ILE A 155 -2.40 33.34 -4.53
N GLY A 156 -3.68 33.68 -4.73
CA GLY A 156 -4.15 35.06 -5.01
C GLY A 156 -5.47 35.18 -5.78
N LEU A 157 -6.08 34.08 -6.23
CA LEU A 157 -7.46 34.08 -6.74
C LEU A 157 -8.40 33.61 -5.63
N SER A 158 -9.45 34.39 -5.38
CA SER A 158 -10.36 34.33 -4.24
C SER A 158 -11.29 33.09 -4.19
N SER A 159 -10.88 31.95 -4.74
CA SER A 159 -11.77 30.78 -4.87
C SER A 159 -11.11 29.40 -4.80
N ASP A 160 -9.82 29.28 -4.46
CA ASP A 160 -9.16 27.96 -4.39
C ASP A 160 -8.50 27.68 -3.01
N PRO A 161 -8.99 26.70 -2.23
CA PRO A 161 -8.42 26.28 -0.95
C PRO A 161 -7.48 25.05 -1.04
N ASP A 162 -6.77 24.83 -2.14
CA ASP A 162 -5.69 23.83 -2.24
C ASP A 162 -4.31 24.46 -2.50
N THR A 163 -3.21 23.73 -2.26
CA THR A 163 -1.90 23.79 -2.99
C THR A 163 -0.58 23.53 -2.22
N GLY A 164 -0.51 22.69 -1.18
CA GLY A 164 0.73 21.94 -0.86
C GLY A 164 2.09 22.66 -0.66
N SER A 165 2.16 23.99 -0.63
CA SER A 165 3.33 24.81 -0.28
C SER A 165 2.78 26.15 0.18
N ILE A 166 3.06 26.48 1.45
CA ILE A 166 2.24 27.45 2.18
C ILE A 166 2.60 28.92 1.93
N LEU A 167 3.69 29.27 1.26
CA LEU A 167 4.05 30.67 1.02
C LEU A 167 4.92 30.79 -0.24
N GLY A 168 4.68 31.80 -1.09
CA GLY A 168 5.55 32.16 -2.22
C GLY A 168 4.79 32.57 -3.49
N SER A 169 4.92 33.83 -3.87
CA SER A 169 4.26 34.46 -5.02
C SER A 169 5.18 34.50 -6.24
N ASP A 170 4.74 33.96 -7.38
CA ASP A 170 4.71 34.66 -8.68
C ASP A 170 4.26 33.74 -9.83
N VAL A 171 3.28 34.20 -10.61
CA VAL A 171 3.29 33.91 -12.05
C VAL A 171 2.88 35.16 -12.80
N GLY A 172 3.89 35.74 -13.45
CA GLY A 172 3.84 36.97 -14.24
C GLY A 172 5.23 37.41 -14.74
N GLY A 173 6.31 36.90 -14.15
CA GLY A 173 7.69 37.10 -14.61
C GLY A 173 8.31 35.80 -15.11
N SER A 174 9.19 35.88 -16.09
CA SER A 174 9.88 34.77 -16.75
C SER A 174 10.93 34.05 -15.88
N ILE A 175 10.64 33.74 -14.62
CA ILE A 175 11.61 33.18 -13.66
C ILE A 175 10.94 32.11 -12.80
N ASP A 176 11.55 30.92 -12.74
CA ASP A 176 11.12 29.81 -11.88
C ASP A 176 11.23 30.21 -10.41
N LEU A 177 10.17 29.99 -9.62
CA LEU A 177 10.25 30.04 -8.16
C LEU A 177 11.15 28.88 -7.70
N ASN A 178 12.21 29.21 -6.97
CA ASN A 178 13.16 28.23 -6.44
C ASN A 178 13.03 28.20 -4.90
N ASP A 179 13.95 27.52 -4.22
CA ASP A 179 14.00 27.46 -2.75
C ASP A 179 13.95 28.85 -2.04
N ALA A 180 14.02 29.97 -2.78
CA ALA A 180 14.00 31.38 -2.34
C ALA A 180 12.67 31.96 -1.87
N ASP A 181 11.51 31.37 -2.20
CA ASP A 181 10.26 32.14 -2.18
C ASP A 181 9.32 31.80 -1.01
N VAL A 182 9.71 30.88 -0.10
CA VAL A 182 8.78 30.25 0.87
C VAL A 182 8.69 30.94 2.24
N ILE A 183 9.58 31.85 2.57
CA ILE A 183 9.39 32.77 3.71
C ILE A 183 9.53 34.17 3.14
N PRO A 184 8.53 35.07 3.27
CA PRO A 184 8.65 36.42 2.75
C PRO A 184 9.83 37.13 3.39
N ASP A 185 10.96 37.19 2.68
CA ASP A 185 12.04 38.13 2.97
C ASP A 185 11.57 39.52 2.53
N GLY A 186 10.64 40.07 3.33
CA GLY A 186 10.01 41.35 3.05
C GLY A 186 10.92 42.55 3.28
N ASP A 187 12.18 42.37 3.69
CA ASP A 187 13.07 43.50 3.94
C ASP A 187 14.56 43.13 3.92
N ASN A 188 15.34 43.81 3.08
CA ASN A 188 16.81 43.85 3.08
C ASN A 188 17.44 44.34 4.42
N SER A 189 16.68 44.37 5.53
CA SER A 189 17.09 44.77 6.86
C SER A 189 17.57 43.63 7.75
N TYR A 190 17.51 42.36 7.31
CA TYR A 190 17.96 41.20 8.11
C TYR A 190 19.47 41.01 8.24
N ARG A 191 20.24 42.10 8.24
CA ARG A 191 21.55 42.12 8.93
C ARG A 191 21.33 42.42 10.40
N SER A 192 20.70 41.50 11.12
CA SER A 192 20.95 41.45 12.57
C SER A 192 22.31 40.81 12.74
N THR A 193 23.33 41.62 13.06
CA THR A 193 24.65 41.14 13.44
C THR A 193 24.53 40.45 14.79
N ILE A 194 23.96 39.25 14.84
CA ILE A 194 23.96 38.42 16.04
C ILE A 194 25.24 37.62 16.00
N GLY A 195 26.24 38.09 16.75
CA GLY A 195 27.39 37.25 17.07
C GLY A 195 26.94 36.09 17.96
N SER A 196 27.83 35.10 18.13
CA SER A 196 27.57 33.91 18.95
C SER A 196 26.87 34.27 20.26
N SER A 197 25.65 33.78 20.46
CA SER A 197 24.76 34.14 21.57
C SER A 197 24.02 32.91 22.08
N SER A 198 23.98 32.73 23.40
CA SER A 198 23.19 31.67 24.05
C SER A 198 22.13 32.31 24.93
N TYR A 199 20.87 31.96 24.68
CA TYR A 199 19.71 32.43 25.42
C TYR A 199 19.15 31.26 26.21
N SER A 200 19.05 31.39 27.53
CA SER A 200 18.57 30.30 28.38
C SER A 200 17.19 30.56 28.93
N GLY A 201 16.35 29.51 28.94
CA GLY A 201 15.00 29.55 29.50
C GLY A 201 14.02 30.42 28.70
N VAL A 202 14.13 30.40 27.37
CA VAL A 202 13.20 31.05 26.43
C VAL A 202 11.82 30.40 26.58
N LYS A 203 10.76 31.18 26.83
CA LYS A 203 9.42 30.71 27.21
C LYS A 203 8.34 31.77 26.91
N GLY A 204 7.16 31.35 26.45
CA GLY A 204 6.00 32.25 26.39
C GLY A 204 5.24 32.20 25.08
N THR A 205 4.61 33.30 24.69
CA THR A 205 3.73 33.34 23.50
C THR A 205 4.49 33.37 22.18
N SER A 206 5.80 33.62 22.18
CA SER A 206 6.68 33.66 20.99
C SER A 206 8.16 33.64 21.41
N ILE A 207 8.96 32.70 20.89
CA ILE A 207 10.44 32.61 21.05
C ILE A 207 11.06 33.90 20.54
N TYR A 208 10.55 34.44 19.43
CA TYR A 208 10.98 35.73 18.91
C TYR A 208 10.89 36.85 19.95
N ASN A 209 9.76 36.98 20.65
CA ASN A 209 9.59 38.04 21.65
C ASN A 209 10.58 37.88 22.82
N ASP A 210 10.85 36.64 23.22
CA ASP A 210 11.75 36.34 24.33
C ASP A 210 13.21 36.62 24.00
N LEU A 211 13.64 36.33 22.77
CA LEU A 211 15.01 36.59 22.32
C LEU A 211 15.29 38.08 22.11
N THR A 212 14.29 38.84 21.67
CA THR A 212 14.48 40.20 21.15
C THR A 212 14.01 41.29 22.12
N GLY A 213 13.14 40.95 23.08
CA GLY A 213 12.59 41.87 24.07
C GLY A 213 11.67 42.95 23.49
N ASN A 214 11.37 42.94 22.17
CA ASN A 214 10.43 43.83 21.51
C ASN A 214 9.88 43.20 20.21
N SER A 215 8.86 43.80 19.61
CA SER A 215 8.25 43.35 18.36
C SER A 215 9.02 43.75 17.08
N SER A 216 10.34 43.98 17.17
CA SER A 216 11.19 44.48 16.07
C SER A 216 12.54 43.77 15.93
N GLY A 217 12.71 42.58 16.52
CA GLY A 217 13.92 41.76 16.35
C GLY A 217 13.92 40.82 15.14
N ILE A 218 14.50 39.62 15.29
CA ILE A 218 14.81 38.62 14.24
C ILE A 218 13.58 38.15 13.42
N GLY A 219 13.23 38.84 12.33
CA GLY A 219 11.97 38.58 11.61
C GLY A 219 11.84 37.19 11.02
N TRP A 220 12.93 36.54 10.57
CA TRP A 220 12.89 35.17 10.05
C TRP A 220 12.42 34.16 11.09
N LEU A 221 12.82 34.29 12.37
CA LEU A 221 12.39 33.38 13.42
C LEU A 221 10.89 33.53 13.73
N LYS A 222 10.40 34.78 13.74
CA LYS A 222 8.96 35.05 13.90
C LYS A 222 8.14 34.51 12.74
N ALA A 223 8.66 34.64 11.51
CA ALA A 223 8.02 34.13 10.32
C ALA A 223 7.92 32.60 10.33
N SER A 224 8.96 31.89 10.76
CA SER A 224 8.92 30.44 10.96
C SER A 224 7.89 30.03 12.01
N GLU A 225 7.80 30.72 13.15
CA GLU A 225 6.74 30.46 14.13
C GLU A 225 5.33 30.66 13.55
N ASP A 226 5.11 31.76 12.83
CA ASP A 226 3.81 32.06 12.23
C ASP A 226 3.44 31.02 11.18
N ALA A 227 4.40 30.61 10.34
CA ALA A 227 4.19 29.56 9.35
C ALA A 227 3.73 28.25 10.03
N VAL A 228 4.44 27.79 11.06
CA VAL A 228 4.08 26.56 11.79
C VAL A 228 2.71 26.70 12.46
N SER A 229 2.39 27.87 13.02
CA SER A 229 1.08 28.12 13.62
C SER A 229 -0.05 28.12 12.59
N ILE A 230 0.17 28.71 11.42
CA ILE A 230 -0.80 28.73 10.33
C ILE A 230 -1.02 27.32 9.77
N ALA A 231 0.06 26.58 9.52
CA ALA A 231 0.03 25.26 8.88
C ALA A 231 -0.49 24.15 9.80
N PHE A 232 -0.10 24.16 11.08
CA PHE A 232 -0.37 23.05 12.01
C PHE A 232 -1.25 23.44 13.20
N GLY A 233 -1.52 24.73 13.40
CA GLY A 233 -2.27 25.21 14.57
C GLY A 233 -1.55 24.99 15.90
N TRP A 234 -0.23 24.79 15.86
CA TRP A 234 0.60 24.69 17.04
C TRP A 234 1.00 26.08 17.56
N SER A 235 1.25 26.12 18.86
CA SER A 235 1.68 27.32 19.57
C SER A 235 2.75 26.94 20.57
N ILE A 236 3.64 27.88 20.86
CA ILE A 236 4.63 27.70 21.94
C ILE A 236 3.88 27.58 23.26
N THR A 237 4.39 26.71 24.12
CA THR A 237 3.79 26.45 25.44
C THR A 237 4.51 27.25 26.52
N SER A 238 4.12 27.09 27.79
CA SER A 238 4.85 27.70 28.91
C SER A 238 6.19 27.03 29.21
N ASP A 239 6.51 25.96 28.47
CA ASP A 239 7.76 25.24 28.59
C ASP A 239 8.95 26.10 28.16
N SER A 240 10.12 25.84 28.75
CA SER A 240 11.30 26.69 28.57
C SER A 240 12.49 25.91 28.03
N PHE A 241 13.13 26.43 26.98
CA PHE A 241 14.29 25.79 26.36
C PHE A 241 15.37 26.80 26.01
N ASP A 242 16.56 26.30 25.68
CA ASP A 242 17.71 27.15 25.34
C ASP A 242 17.78 27.40 23.82
N VAL A 243 18.18 28.59 23.40
CA VAL A 243 18.45 28.92 21.99
C VAL A 243 19.91 29.31 21.85
N GLU A 244 20.65 28.58 21.03
CA GLU A 244 22.08 28.80 20.75
C GLU A 244 22.23 29.29 19.30
N ILE A 245 22.67 30.53 19.14
CA ILE A 245 23.04 31.10 17.83
C ILE A 245 24.57 31.09 17.76
N ILE A 246 25.13 30.34 16.82
CA ILE A 246 26.57 30.11 16.68
C ILE A 246 27.09 30.87 15.45
N ASP A 247 28.07 31.74 15.68
CA ASP A 247 28.80 32.52 14.66
C ASP A 247 30.27 32.08 14.71
N GLY A 248 30.55 30.88 14.14
CA GLY A 248 31.87 30.23 14.13
C GLY A 248 32.25 29.61 12.76
N THR A 249 33.43 29.01 12.67
CA THR A 249 33.95 28.32 11.46
C THR A 249 33.74 26.79 11.48
N GLU A 250 32.89 26.27 12.36
CA GLU A 250 32.69 24.83 12.53
C GLU A 250 31.55 24.33 11.64
N GLY A 251 31.91 23.88 10.44
CA GLY A 251 30.93 23.28 9.54
C GLY A 251 30.35 21.96 10.09
N GLY A 252 29.09 21.69 9.73
CA GLY A 252 28.56 20.33 9.75
C GLY A 252 27.05 20.21 9.92
N THR A 253 26.35 21.20 10.46
CA THR A 253 24.88 21.19 10.62
C THR A 253 24.36 22.61 10.78
N VAL A 254 23.50 23.04 9.86
CA VAL A 254 23.03 24.43 9.74
C VAL A 254 22.11 24.85 10.91
N ALA A 255 21.21 23.96 11.33
CA ALA A 255 20.42 24.10 12.56
C ALA A 255 19.91 22.72 13.01
N TYR A 256 19.59 22.58 14.29
CA TYR A 256 18.93 21.37 14.80
C TYR A 256 18.18 21.64 16.12
N VAL A 257 17.14 20.83 16.39
CA VAL A 257 16.49 20.76 17.70
C VAL A 257 16.95 19.54 18.50
N GLN A 258 17.34 19.77 19.76
CA GLN A 258 17.56 18.72 20.74
C GLN A 258 16.37 18.63 21.69
N SER A 259 15.79 17.43 21.80
CA SER A 259 14.71 17.14 22.75
C SER A 259 15.00 15.87 23.55
N SER A 260 14.53 15.81 24.79
CA SER A 260 14.53 14.60 25.61
C SER A 260 13.13 14.02 25.71
N VAL A 261 12.99 12.70 25.55
CA VAL A 261 11.69 12.03 25.59
C VAL A 261 11.53 11.27 26.90
N ASN A 262 10.44 11.50 27.61
CA ASN A 262 10.06 10.71 28.76
C ASN A 262 9.42 9.38 28.30
N THR A 263 10.11 8.26 28.49
CA THR A 263 9.65 6.93 28.01
C THR A 263 8.36 6.43 28.67
N GLY A 264 7.98 6.94 29.84
CA GLY A 264 6.74 6.53 30.51
C GLY A 264 5.50 7.29 30.04
N THR A 265 5.69 8.54 29.58
CA THR A 265 4.58 9.42 29.17
C THR A 265 4.58 9.75 27.69
N HIS A 266 5.67 9.47 26.98
CA HIS A 266 5.94 9.84 25.59
C HIS A 266 5.93 11.35 25.31
N LYS A 267 5.94 12.18 26.36
CA LYS A 267 6.11 13.64 26.24
C LYS A 267 7.57 13.95 25.98
N ALA A 268 7.82 14.89 25.07
CA ALA A 268 9.14 15.45 24.85
C ALA A 268 9.30 16.75 25.62
N ASP A 269 10.54 17.01 26.01
CA ASP A 269 11.02 18.26 26.61
C ASP A 269 12.09 18.81 25.67
N VAL A 270 11.82 19.97 25.06
CA VAL A 270 12.77 20.60 24.15
C VAL A 270 13.90 21.18 24.99
N GLN A 271 15.12 20.74 24.75
CA GLN A 271 16.27 21.19 25.53
C GLN A 271 16.89 22.43 24.88
N LYS A 272 17.14 22.35 23.57
CA LYS A 272 17.69 23.47 22.82
C LYS A 272 17.39 23.49 21.34
N LEU A 273 17.33 24.68 20.77
CA LEU A 273 17.38 24.96 19.34
C LEU A 273 18.73 25.60 19.02
N VAL A 274 19.50 24.98 18.14
CA VAL A 274 20.83 25.46 17.73
C VAL A 274 20.78 25.94 16.29
N ILE A 275 21.35 27.11 16.02
CA ILE A 275 21.36 27.76 14.71
C ILE A 275 22.78 28.24 14.40
N GLU A 276 23.40 27.72 13.36
CA GLU A 276 24.75 28.07 12.92
C GLU A 276 24.69 29.14 11.80
N VAL A 277 24.89 30.41 12.16
CA VAL A 277 24.64 31.54 11.24
C VAL A 277 25.65 31.66 10.10
N ASN A 278 26.82 31.01 10.20
CA ASN A 278 27.88 31.07 9.19
C ASN A 278 27.78 29.99 8.11
N ASP A 279 26.97 28.95 8.33
CA ASP A 279 26.72 27.90 7.35
C ASP A 279 25.59 28.29 6.36
N PHE A 280 25.00 29.49 6.51
CA PHE A 280 24.06 30.05 5.53
C PHE A 280 24.80 30.85 4.44
N ASP A 281 24.87 30.30 3.22
CA ASP A 281 25.44 31.00 2.06
C ASP A 281 24.52 32.15 1.59
N PRO A 282 25.02 33.39 1.41
CA PRO A 282 24.21 34.49 0.91
C PRO A 282 23.84 34.34 -0.59
N PRO A 283 22.67 34.81 -1.03
CA PRO A 283 21.56 35.33 -0.23
C PRO A 283 20.89 34.20 0.55
N TYR A 284 20.56 34.46 1.83
CA TYR A 284 20.23 33.51 2.91
C TYR A 284 18.93 32.68 2.73
N ILE A 285 18.59 32.38 1.49
CA ILE A 285 17.46 31.62 0.96
C ILE A 285 17.38 30.21 1.53
N SER A 286 18.51 29.52 1.66
CA SER A 286 18.54 28.15 2.19
C SER A 286 18.25 28.10 3.69
N GLY A 287 18.38 29.24 4.39
CA GLY A 287 18.35 29.27 5.83
C GLY A 287 16.97 29.29 6.44
N ASP A 288 16.11 30.12 5.91
CA ASP A 288 14.73 30.29 6.36
C ASP A 288 13.94 28.97 6.34
N ARG A 289 14.15 28.16 5.29
CA ARG A 289 13.60 26.82 5.16
C ARG A 289 14.03 25.91 6.31
N ILE A 290 15.34 25.88 6.58
CA ILE A 290 15.93 25.02 7.61
C ILE A 290 15.42 25.46 8.99
N ILE A 291 15.31 26.77 9.24
CA ILE A 291 14.73 27.26 10.49
C ILE A 291 13.26 26.87 10.62
N ALA A 292 12.45 26.98 9.56
CA ALA A 292 11.06 26.55 9.61
C ALA A 292 10.93 25.03 9.85
N HIS A 293 11.78 24.23 9.21
CA HIS A 293 11.88 22.79 9.43
C HIS A 293 12.19 22.47 10.91
N GLU A 294 13.23 23.08 11.48
CA GLU A 294 13.58 22.90 12.89
C GLU A 294 12.49 23.42 13.84
N MET A 295 11.82 24.52 13.47
CA MET A 295 10.69 25.06 14.24
C MET A 295 9.52 24.08 14.30
N VAL A 296 9.26 23.31 13.23
CA VAL A 296 8.28 22.23 13.24
C VAL A 296 8.65 21.20 14.29
N HIS A 297 9.90 20.74 14.35
CA HIS A 297 10.34 19.76 15.34
C HIS A 297 10.18 20.26 16.79
N ALA A 298 10.60 21.51 17.07
CA ALA A 298 10.43 22.12 18.38
C ALA A 298 8.96 22.21 18.81
N LEU A 299 8.08 22.68 17.92
CA LEU A 299 6.66 22.82 18.24
C LEU A 299 5.90 21.49 18.26
N HIS A 300 6.30 20.53 17.44
CA HIS A 300 5.77 19.17 17.45
C HIS A 300 6.05 18.50 18.81
N ALA A 301 7.28 18.66 19.31
CA ALA A 301 7.71 18.16 20.62
C ALA A 301 6.89 18.73 21.77
N GLN A 302 6.54 20.03 21.71
CA GLN A 302 5.76 20.71 22.77
C GLN A 302 4.24 20.49 22.68
N ASN A 303 3.70 20.13 21.52
CA ASN A 303 2.24 20.09 21.30
C ASN A 303 1.66 18.68 21.12
N THR A 304 2.49 17.64 21.13
CA THR A 304 2.05 16.26 20.93
C THR A 304 2.86 15.29 21.78
N TYR A 305 2.45 14.02 21.81
CA TYR A 305 3.25 12.94 22.37
C TYR A 305 4.36 12.53 21.39
N PHE A 306 5.35 13.41 21.20
CA PHE A 306 6.42 13.27 20.22
C PHE A 306 7.27 12.00 20.38
N GLY A 307 7.28 11.39 21.57
CA GLY A 307 7.93 10.10 21.80
C GLY A 307 7.19 8.89 21.20
N ASP A 308 5.90 9.03 20.91
CA ASP A 308 5.02 8.00 20.34
C ASP A 308 3.90 8.68 19.53
N PRO A 309 4.24 9.35 18.41
CA PRO A 309 3.29 10.13 17.64
C PRO A 309 2.19 9.27 16.99
N THR A 310 2.39 7.96 16.80
CA THR A 310 1.34 7.05 16.30
C THR A 310 0.38 6.61 17.39
N GLY A 311 0.86 6.49 18.63
CA GLY A 311 0.07 5.96 19.74
C GLY A 311 0.06 4.43 19.83
N ASP A 312 0.99 3.74 19.15
CA ASP A 312 1.14 2.28 19.26
C ASP A 312 2.12 1.84 20.37
N GLY A 313 2.85 2.80 20.97
CA GLY A 313 3.79 2.55 22.06
C GLY A 313 5.17 2.04 21.63
N SER A 314 5.47 2.04 20.33
CA SER A 314 6.73 1.51 19.77
C SER A 314 7.32 2.31 18.61
N SER A 315 6.52 3.14 17.93
CA SER A 315 6.91 3.86 16.73
C SER A 315 7.39 5.29 17.01
N SER A 316 8.56 5.64 16.46
CA SER A 316 9.05 7.02 16.40
C SER A 316 8.34 7.85 15.31
N ALA A 317 7.71 7.19 14.34
CA ALA A 317 7.11 7.75 13.12
C ALA A 317 7.95 8.87 12.49
N ASN A 318 9.20 8.56 12.18
CA ASN A 318 10.11 9.51 11.57
C ASN A 318 9.55 10.07 10.28
N TRP A 319 8.80 9.27 9.51
CA TRP A 319 8.12 9.76 8.30
C TRP A 319 7.15 10.91 8.56
N LEU A 320 6.44 10.87 9.69
CA LEU A 320 5.48 11.90 10.05
C LEU A 320 6.21 13.13 10.58
N LYS A 321 7.22 12.95 11.43
CA LYS A 321 8.01 14.05 11.99
C LYS A 321 8.73 14.83 10.90
N GLU A 322 9.54 14.13 10.10
CA GLU A 322 10.31 14.73 9.01
C GLU A 322 9.39 15.16 7.88
N GLY A 323 8.38 14.37 7.53
CA GLY A 323 7.41 14.72 6.48
C GLY A 323 6.64 16.01 6.80
N LEU A 324 6.24 16.24 8.05
CA LEU A 324 5.61 17.50 8.47
C LEU A 324 6.60 18.67 8.41
N ALA A 325 7.86 18.44 8.80
CA ALA A 325 8.91 19.45 8.76
C ALA A 325 9.32 19.81 7.31
N GLU A 326 9.18 18.89 6.36
CA GLU A 326 9.30 19.15 4.92
C GLU A 326 8.04 19.79 4.33
N PHE A 327 6.86 19.47 4.88
CA PHE A 327 5.58 20.00 4.43
C PHE A 327 5.45 21.52 4.63
N ILE A 328 6.05 22.08 5.69
CA ILE A 328 5.91 23.51 6.01
C ILE A 328 6.42 24.43 4.89
N HIS A 329 7.52 24.04 4.25
CA HIS A 329 8.22 24.85 3.26
C HIS A 329 8.11 24.29 1.84
N GLY A 330 7.44 23.15 1.67
CA GLY A 330 7.38 22.44 0.40
C GLY A 330 8.68 21.70 0.06
N GLY A 331 8.59 20.38 -0.06
CA GLY A 331 9.66 19.48 -0.52
C GLY A 331 9.66 19.21 -2.02
N ASP A 332 8.89 19.94 -2.83
CA ASP A 332 8.70 19.64 -4.26
C ASP A 332 9.99 19.77 -5.08
N SER A 333 10.91 20.67 -4.71
CA SER A 333 12.22 20.75 -5.35
C SER A 333 13.04 19.49 -5.14
N ARG A 334 12.95 18.88 -3.94
CA ARG A 334 13.59 17.60 -3.63
C ARG A 334 12.94 16.44 -4.38
N VAL A 335 11.60 16.40 -4.45
CA VAL A 335 10.88 15.40 -5.24
C VAL A 335 11.25 15.51 -6.72
N LYS A 336 11.30 16.72 -7.27
CA LYS A 336 11.70 16.99 -8.66
C LYS A 336 13.15 16.58 -8.95
N ALA A 337 14.06 16.75 -7.98
CA ALA A 337 15.46 16.33 -8.13
C ALA A 337 15.58 14.81 -8.31
N HIS A 338 14.66 14.03 -7.72
CA HIS A 338 14.61 12.58 -7.82
C HIS A 338 13.79 12.08 -9.03
N LEU A 339 12.63 12.68 -9.28
CA LEU A 339 11.67 12.21 -10.29
C LEU A 339 11.77 12.91 -11.65
N GLY A 340 12.37 14.09 -11.71
CA GLY A 340 12.35 14.94 -12.90
C GLY A 340 10.94 15.46 -13.23
N THR A 341 10.71 15.78 -14.50
CA THR A 341 9.47 16.44 -14.97
C THR A 341 8.40 15.48 -15.49
N ASN A 342 8.76 14.23 -15.80
CA ASN A 342 7.82 13.24 -16.32
C ASN A 342 8.21 11.82 -15.85
N PRO A 343 8.12 11.55 -14.54
CA PRO A 343 8.51 10.25 -13.98
C PRO A 343 7.57 9.12 -14.44
N SER A 344 8.14 7.93 -14.64
CA SER A 344 7.37 6.71 -14.83
C SER A 344 6.71 6.26 -13.51
N ASP A 345 5.74 5.33 -13.57
CA ASP A 345 5.18 4.75 -12.35
C ASP A 345 6.25 4.04 -11.51
N ASP A 346 7.22 3.40 -12.16
CA ASP A 346 8.32 2.70 -11.50
C ASP A 346 9.23 3.68 -10.75
N ASP A 347 9.53 4.84 -11.35
CA ASP A 347 10.35 5.89 -10.69
C ASP A 347 9.63 6.42 -9.44
N ILE A 348 8.32 6.66 -9.54
CA ILE A 348 7.50 7.12 -8.42
C ILE A 348 7.39 6.04 -7.35
N GLN A 349 7.15 4.80 -7.73
CA GLN A 349 7.05 3.67 -6.81
C GLN A 349 8.37 3.43 -6.08
N GLN A 350 9.50 3.54 -6.78
CA GLN A 350 10.82 3.44 -6.18
C GLN A 350 10.97 4.51 -5.09
N LEU A 351 10.67 5.77 -5.40
CA LEU A 351 10.76 6.85 -4.42
C LEU A 351 9.79 6.64 -3.25
N ILE A 352 8.54 6.29 -3.50
CA ILE A 352 7.52 6.05 -2.48
C ILE A 352 7.95 4.90 -1.53
N ASN A 353 8.58 3.85 -2.06
CA ASN A 353 9.02 2.71 -1.27
C ASN A 353 10.13 3.04 -0.27
N GLU A 354 10.92 4.09 -0.53
CA GLU A 354 12.00 4.57 0.35
C GLU A 354 11.48 5.02 1.72
N ILE A 355 10.18 5.32 1.87
CA ILE A 355 9.57 5.62 3.18
C ILE A 355 9.72 4.45 4.18
N GLY A 356 9.97 3.22 3.71
CA GLY A 356 10.17 2.07 4.59
C GLY A 356 8.92 1.71 5.40
N THR A 357 9.09 1.29 6.65
CA THR A 357 7.98 1.16 7.61
C THR A 357 7.57 2.51 8.20
N GLY A 358 8.36 3.56 7.94
CA GLY A 358 8.18 4.90 8.46
C GLY A 358 8.78 5.11 9.86
N ASN A 359 9.41 4.08 10.43
CA ASN A 359 9.95 4.06 11.79
C ASN A 359 11.49 4.00 11.83
N GLU A 360 12.12 3.73 10.69
CA GLU A 360 13.57 3.61 10.58
C GLU A 360 14.25 4.96 10.75
N ASP A 361 15.53 4.94 11.14
CA ASP A 361 16.37 6.13 11.12
C ASP A 361 16.60 6.58 9.66
N TRP A 362 16.36 7.86 9.39
CA TRP A 362 16.42 8.42 8.05
C TRP A 362 17.72 9.19 7.83
N SER A 363 18.34 8.97 6.67
CA SER A 363 19.62 9.59 6.30
C SER A 363 19.76 9.87 4.80
N SER A 364 18.85 9.35 3.96
CA SER A 364 18.87 9.58 2.51
C SER A 364 17.87 10.66 2.10
N SER A 365 18.19 11.43 1.06
CA SER A 365 17.30 12.47 0.53
C SER A 365 15.98 11.89 0.02
N GLU A 366 16.01 10.67 -0.49
CA GLU A 366 14.86 9.92 -0.98
C GLU A 366 13.85 9.63 0.13
N GLN A 367 14.32 9.29 1.34
CA GLN A 367 13.45 9.09 2.50
C GLN A 367 12.68 10.36 2.86
N TYR A 368 13.36 11.52 2.95
CA TYR A 368 12.71 12.81 3.21
C TYR A 368 11.69 13.17 2.11
N ALA A 369 12.04 12.93 0.84
CA ALA A 369 11.12 13.13 -0.27
C ALA A 369 9.89 12.21 -0.20
N ALA A 370 10.07 10.95 0.16
CA ALA A 370 8.98 9.99 0.33
C ALA A 370 8.07 10.36 1.52
N GLY A 371 8.65 10.79 2.65
CA GLY A 371 7.92 11.28 3.81
C GLY A 371 7.11 12.55 3.51
N TYR A 372 7.70 13.49 2.78
CA TYR A 372 7.00 14.66 2.28
C TYR A 372 5.78 14.28 1.42
N LEU A 373 5.97 13.38 0.45
CA LEU A 373 4.88 12.87 -0.39
C LEU A 373 3.80 12.15 0.43
N ALA A 374 4.17 11.39 1.47
CA ALA A 374 3.21 10.73 2.35
C ALA A 374 2.38 11.73 3.15
N VAL A 375 2.98 12.80 3.67
CA VAL A 375 2.24 13.85 4.38
C VAL A 375 1.31 14.60 3.43
N ARG A 376 1.72 14.86 2.18
CA ARG A 376 0.83 15.44 1.17
C ARG A 376 -0.31 14.50 0.77
N PHE A 377 -0.03 13.21 0.63
CA PHE A 377 -1.07 12.21 0.41
C PHE A 377 -2.07 12.20 1.58
N LEU A 378 -1.58 12.16 2.82
CA LEU A 378 -2.42 12.25 4.02
C LEU A 378 -3.23 13.56 4.05
N HIS A 379 -2.63 14.68 3.67
CA HIS A 379 -3.31 15.97 3.54
C HIS A 379 -4.52 15.87 2.60
N SER A 380 -4.32 15.29 1.41
CA SER A 380 -5.38 15.06 0.42
C SER A 380 -6.46 14.13 0.96
N GLU A 381 -6.08 13.01 1.57
CA GLU A 381 -7.02 12.04 2.15
C GLU A 381 -7.92 12.66 3.23
N ILE A 382 -7.36 13.56 4.06
CA ILE A 382 -8.11 14.30 5.08
C ILE A 382 -9.12 15.27 4.43
N LYS A 383 -8.70 16.00 3.40
CA LYS A 383 -9.60 16.92 2.68
C LYS A 383 -10.72 16.18 1.97
N GLU A 384 -10.41 15.05 1.32
CA GLU A 384 -11.41 14.18 0.70
C GLU A 384 -12.39 13.56 1.71
N ALA A 385 -11.97 13.37 2.96
CA ALA A 385 -12.86 12.96 4.05
C ALA A 385 -13.77 14.09 4.57
N GLY A 386 -13.71 15.28 3.97
CA GLY A 386 -14.55 16.43 4.29
C GLY A 386 -13.94 17.41 5.29
N HIS A 387 -12.67 17.23 5.65
CA HIS A 387 -11.95 18.13 6.56
C HIS A 387 -11.06 19.08 5.75
N THR A 388 -11.61 20.23 5.37
CA THR A 388 -10.97 21.19 4.43
C THR A 388 -9.61 21.70 4.87
N ASP A 389 -9.33 21.70 6.18
CA ASP A 389 -8.05 22.14 6.77
C ASP A 389 -6.93 21.09 6.63
N GLY A 390 -7.22 19.89 6.12
CA GLY A 390 -6.20 18.86 5.84
C GLY A 390 -5.37 18.49 7.07
N ILE A 391 -4.04 18.48 6.93
CA ILE A 391 -3.09 18.19 8.01
C ILE A 391 -3.30 19.07 9.25
N LYS A 392 -3.71 20.34 9.09
CA LYS A 392 -3.99 21.22 10.23
C LYS A 392 -5.11 20.67 11.12
N HIS A 393 -6.13 20.05 10.52
CA HIS A 393 -7.20 19.41 11.29
C HIS A 393 -6.64 18.27 12.16
N MET A 394 -5.74 17.45 11.60
CA MET A 394 -5.08 16.39 12.34
C MET A 394 -4.23 16.94 13.49
N THR A 395 -3.31 17.86 13.21
CA THR A 395 -2.37 18.36 14.20
C THR A 395 -3.05 19.14 15.32
N THR A 396 -4.12 19.88 15.02
CA THR A 396 -4.95 20.56 16.04
C THR A 396 -5.77 19.59 16.87
N TRP A 397 -6.33 18.53 16.27
CA TRP A 397 -7.01 17.48 17.02
C TRP A 397 -6.07 16.75 17.97
N MET A 398 -4.89 16.35 17.48
CA MET A 398 -3.86 15.67 18.29
C MET A 398 -3.42 16.57 19.45
N LYS A 399 -3.18 17.86 19.18
CA LYS A 399 -2.86 18.86 20.21
C LYS A 399 -3.97 18.96 21.26
N ALA A 400 -5.23 19.04 20.86
CA ALA A 400 -6.34 19.13 21.81
C ALA A 400 -6.41 17.91 22.75
N GLN A 401 -6.06 16.72 22.25
CA GLN A 401 -5.98 15.52 23.08
C GLN A 401 -4.73 15.53 24.00
N PHE A 402 -3.62 16.06 23.52
CA PHE A 402 -2.40 16.25 24.31
C PHE A 402 -2.61 17.24 25.47
N ASP A 403 -3.22 18.40 25.19
CA ASP A 403 -3.55 19.42 26.20
C ASP A 403 -4.55 18.87 27.25
N ALA A 404 -5.40 17.91 26.84
CA ALA A 404 -6.33 17.20 27.72
C ALA A 404 -5.72 15.96 28.42
N ASP A 405 -4.41 15.75 28.29
CA ASP A 405 -3.62 14.67 28.88
C ASP A 405 -4.18 13.26 28.64
N LYS A 406 -4.63 12.99 27.40
CA LYS A 406 -5.26 11.71 27.04
C LYS A 406 -4.29 10.53 26.88
N GLY A 407 -3.00 10.80 26.77
CA GLY A 407 -1.96 9.80 26.47
C GLY A 407 -1.85 9.48 24.98
N SER A 408 -0.64 9.08 24.55
CA SER A 408 -0.31 8.84 23.14
C SER A 408 -1.28 7.91 22.42
N SER A 409 -1.68 6.79 23.06
CA SER A 409 -2.62 5.83 22.46
C SER A 409 -3.98 6.41 22.05
N ALA A 410 -4.49 7.42 22.77
CA ALA A 410 -5.78 8.04 22.51
C ALA A 410 -5.68 9.33 21.66
N SER A 411 -4.47 9.83 21.44
CA SER A 411 -4.21 11.11 20.76
C SER A 411 -3.33 10.99 19.52
N GLY A 412 -2.66 9.85 19.32
CA GLY A 412 -1.70 9.62 18.24
C GLY A 412 -2.37 9.43 16.89
N LEU A 413 -1.54 9.34 15.84
CA LEU A 413 -1.98 9.17 14.46
C LEU A 413 -2.96 7.99 14.32
N ASN A 414 -2.72 6.85 14.97
CA ASN A 414 -3.61 5.69 14.85
C ASN A 414 -5.03 6.01 15.31
N SER A 415 -5.15 6.73 16.44
CA SER A 415 -6.44 7.19 16.93
C SER A 415 -7.08 8.20 15.98
N TYR A 416 -6.31 9.12 15.41
CA TYR A 416 -6.83 10.05 14.40
C TYR A 416 -7.35 9.32 13.15
N LEU A 417 -6.54 8.45 12.55
CA LEU A 417 -6.90 7.67 11.37
C LEU A 417 -8.15 6.83 11.61
N ALA A 418 -8.26 6.15 12.76
CA ALA A 418 -9.44 5.38 13.11
C ALA A 418 -10.72 6.24 13.21
N ASN A 419 -10.62 7.44 13.79
CA ASN A 419 -11.78 8.32 14.00
C ASN A 419 -12.22 9.03 12.71
N PHE A 420 -11.28 9.44 11.87
CA PHE A 420 -11.58 10.36 10.75
C PHE A 420 -11.36 9.74 9.36
N LEU A 421 -10.53 8.71 9.22
CA LEU A 421 -10.15 8.14 7.92
C LEU A 421 -10.44 6.64 7.77
N SER A 422 -11.12 6.00 8.73
CA SER A 422 -11.43 4.56 8.64
C SER A 422 -12.22 4.17 7.38
N SER A 423 -13.02 5.09 6.82
CA SER A 423 -13.73 4.88 5.54
C SER A 423 -12.81 4.79 4.32
N ARG A 424 -11.55 5.20 4.43
CA ARG A 424 -10.52 5.10 3.38
C ARG A 424 -9.87 3.72 3.30
N GLY A 425 -10.15 2.84 4.27
CA GLY A 425 -9.66 1.46 4.27
C GLY A 425 -8.42 1.22 5.13
N TYR A 426 -7.98 2.21 5.89
CA TYR A 426 -6.92 2.10 6.88
C TYR A 426 -7.34 2.80 8.17
N SER A 427 -6.81 2.33 9.31
CA SER A 427 -7.15 2.86 10.64
C SER A 427 -5.95 2.99 11.57
N ASN A 428 -4.75 2.79 11.02
CA ASN A 428 -3.48 2.84 11.74
C ASN A 428 -2.34 3.21 10.77
N ASN A 429 -1.18 3.49 11.36
CA ASN A 429 0.03 3.91 10.67
C ASN A 429 0.48 2.87 9.63
N GLU A 430 0.53 1.58 9.99
CA GLU A 430 0.94 0.54 9.04
C GLU A 430 -0.02 0.47 7.85
N GLY A 431 -1.33 0.49 8.10
CA GLY A 431 -2.33 0.48 7.05
C GLY A 431 -2.28 1.73 6.16
N PHE A 432 -1.97 2.89 6.74
CA PHE A 432 -1.76 4.12 5.97
C PHE A 432 -0.49 4.05 5.11
N ILE A 433 0.64 3.61 5.67
CA ILE A 433 1.90 3.48 4.92
C ILE A 433 1.74 2.47 3.80
N GLU A 434 1.06 1.34 4.04
CA GLU A 434 0.68 0.42 2.98
C GLU A 434 -0.20 1.13 1.95
N ALA A 435 -1.29 1.80 2.35
CA ALA A 435 -2.14 2.52 1.39
C ALA A 435 -1.38 3.58 0.56
N PHE A 436 -0.45 4.32 1.18
CA PHE A 436 0.41 5.31 0.52
C PHE A 436 1.39 4.64 -0.45
N LYS A 437 2.05 3.56 -0.03
CA LYS A 437 2.87 2.72 -0.90
C LYS A 437 2.09 2.11 -2.04
N GLY A 438 0.77 2.16 -1.95
CA GLY A 438 -0.09 1.46 -2.85
C GLY A 438 -0.01 -0.03 -2.53
N GLY A 439 -0.42 -0.38 -1.30
CA GLY A 439 -0.22 -1.66 -0.63
C GLY A 439 -0.22 -2.84 -1.57
N GLY A 440 0.73 -3.77 -1.34
CA GLY A 440 1.17 -4.79 -2.28
C GLY A 440 0.10 -5.15 -3.30
N GLY A 441 0.46 -5.03 -4.58
CA GLY A 441 -0.42 -5.33 -5.71
C GLY A 441 -1.28 -6.56 -5.45
N LEU A 442 -2.41 -6.67 -6.15
CA LEU A 442 -3.21 -7.91 -6.10
C LEU A 442 -2.40 -9.06 -6.74
N ASP A 443 -1.29 -9.45 -6.12
CA ASP A 443 -0.37 -10.45 -6.59
C ASP A 443 -0.98 -11.79 -6.18
N PRO A 444 -1.54 -12.53 -7.15
CA PRO A 444 -2.15 -13.80 -6.82
C PRO A 444 -1.04 -14.79 -6.42
N VAL A 445 -1.38 -15.70 -5.52
CA VAL A 445 -0.54 -16.86 -5.24
C VAL A 445 -0.38 -17.68 -6.53
N ALA A 446 0.83 -17.67 -7.08
CA ALA A 446 1.21 -18.25 -8.34
C ALA A 446 1.17 -19.78 -8.32
N ASP A 447 1.48 -20.43 -7.19
CA ASP A 447 1.55 -21.90 -7.10
C ASP A 447 1.39 -22.47 -5.68
N SER A 448 1.52 -23.79 -5.54
CA SER A 448 1.42 -24.51 -4.27
C SER A 448 2.58 -24.28 -3.29
N THR A 449 3.59 -23.47 -3.65
CA THR A 449 4.68 -23.04 -2.76
C THR A 449 4.37 -21.75 -2.02
N GLY A 450 3.33 -21.01 -2.44
CA GLY A 450 3.03 -19.69 -1.91
C GLY A 450 3.77 -18.56 -2.60
N ALA A 451 4.44 -18.82 -3.72
CA ALA A 451 5.06 -17.77 -4.54
C ALA A 451 4.02 -16.79 -5.07
N SER A 452 4.35 -15.50 -5.13
CA SER A 452 3.49 -14.46 -5.70
C SER A 452 3.75 -14.30 -7.19
N LEU A 453 2.72 -13.93 -7.95
CA LEU A 453 2.88 -13.47 -9.33
C LEU A 453 2.86 -11.94 -9.36
N ASP A 454 4.00 -11.35 -9.71
CA ASP A 454 4.16 -9.90 -9.78
C ASP A 454 3.43 -9.33 -11.01
N LEU A 455 2.40 -8.52 -10.74
CA LEU A 455 1.57 -7.88 -11.76
C LEU A 455 1.80 -6.37 -11.77
N GLU A 456 1.82 -5.79 -12.96
CA GLU A 456 1.95 -4.34 -13.13
C GLU A 456 0.68 -3.65 -12.61
N ASN A 457 0.84 -2.59 -11.84
CA ASN A 457 -0.30 -1.81 -11.40
C ASN A 457 -0.97 -1.07 -12.57
N ILE A 458 -2.30 -0.99 -12.53
CA ILE A 458 -3.12 -0.32 -13.52
C ILE A 458 -3.67 0.97 -12.90
N SER A 459 -3.17 2.09 -13.41
CA SER A 459 -3.48 3.42 -12.90
C SER A 459 -4.85 3.88 -13.41
N THR A 460 -5.47 4.79 -12.66
CA THR A 460 -6.71 5.44 -13.11
C THR A 460 -6.42 6.56 -14.12
N VAL A 461 -7.41 6.86 -14.97
CA VAL A 461 -7.39 8.02 -15.86
C VAL A 461 -8.58 8.91 -15.54
N THR A 462 -8.30 10.16 -15.15
CA THR A 462 -9.30 11.13 -14.65
C THR A 462 -9.13 12.49 -15.30
N LEU A 463 -10.20 13.30 -15.23
CA LEU A 463 -10.25 14.69 -15.65
C LEU A 463 -10.86 15.53 -14.52
N SER A 464 -10.01 16.12 -13.69
CA SER A 464 -10.43 16.80 -12.45
C SER A 464 -10.58 18.32 -12.57
N ASP A 465 -9.87 18.97 -13.49
CA ASP A 465 -9.84 20.44 -13.61
C ASP A 465 -10.72 20.97 -14.75
N THR A 466 -12.02 21.10 -14.52
CA THR A 466 -12.95 21.62 -15.53
C THR A 466 -12.75 23.09 -15.89
N GLU A 467 -11.97 23.85 -15.11
CA GLU A 467 -11.62 25.24 -15.47
C GLU A 467 -10.57 25.25 -16.58
N THR A 468 -9.59 24.33 -16.51
CA THR A 468 -8.58 24.17 -17.57
C THR A 468 -9.05 23.31 -18.75
N TYR A 469 -9.91 22.32 -18.51
CA TYR A 469 -10.50 21.46 -19.55
C TYR A 469 -11.85 22.00 -20.02
N ASN A 470 -11.83 23.00 -20.90
CA ASN A 470 -13.05 23.58 -21.46
C ASN A 470 -12.92 23.94 -22.95
N LEU A 471 -14.05 24.03 -23.62
CA LEU A 471 -14.18 24.31 -25.05
C LEU A 471 -14.75 25.70 -25.35
N SER A 472 -14.77 26.60 -24.35
CA SER A 472 -15.47 27.89 -24.44
C SER A 472 -14.82 28.84 -25.45
N THR A 473 -13.52 28.70 -25.70
CA THR A 473 -12.76 29.48 -26.69
C THR A 473 -11.93 28.56 -27.57
N VAL A 474 -11.53 29.06 -28.75
CA VAL A 474 -10.63 28.31 -29.66
C VAL A 474 -9.27 28.02 -28.99
N GLU A 475 -8.77 28.95 -28.18
CA GLU A 475 -7.53 28.79 -27.43
C GLU A 475 -7.66 27.69 -26.34
N ALA A 476 -8.73 27.74 -25.55
CA ALA A 476 -9.02 26.73 -24.53
C ALA A 476 -9.24 25.33 -25.15
N ALA A 477 -9.96 25.25 -26.27
CA ALA A 477 -10.14 24.02 -27.02
C ALA A 477 -8.81 23.46 -27.58
N THR A 478 -7.90 24.33 -28.02
CA THR A 478 -6.58 23.91 -28.53
C THR A 478 -5.71 23.32 -27.41
N THR A 479 -5.71 23.97 -26.24
CA THR A 479 -5.02 23.45 -25.04
C THR A 479 -5.63 22.13 -24.59
N THR A 480 -6.96 22.04 -24.54
CA THR A 480 -7.71 20.83 -24.19
C THR A 480 -7.37 19.67 -25.14
N LEU A 481 -7.25 19.92 -26.45
CA LEU A 481 -6.92 18.90 -27.44
C LEU A 481 -5.53 18.28 -27.20
N SER A 482 -4.55 19.12 -26.86
CA SER A 482 -3.19 18.67 -26.53
C SER A 482 -3.20 17.77 -25.30
N LYS A 483 -3.92 18.18 -24.24
CA LYS A 483 -4.04 17.39 -22.99
C LYS A 483 -4.81 16.08 -23.19
N LEU A 484 -5.88 16.07 -23.98
CA LEU A 484 -6.61 14.85 -24.33
C LEU A 484 -5.74 13.86 -25.11
N SER A 485 -4.85 14.33 -25.97
CA SER A 485 -3.95 13.45 -26.73
C SER A 485 -3.01 12.69 -25.79
N ILE A 486 -2.47 13.37 -24.76
CA ILE A 486 -1.66 12.74 -23.70
C ILE A 486 -2.49 11.71 -22.91
N LEU A 487 -3.73 12.03 -22.59
CA LEU A 487 -4.62 11.10 -21.86
C LEU A 487 -4.98 9.86 -22.69
N ILE A 488 -5.18 10.01 -24.00
CA ILE A 488 -5.40 8.87 -24.90
C ILE A 488 -4.17 7.96 -24.94
N GLU A 489 -2.97 8.54 -25.01
CA GLU A 489 -1.72 7.78 -24.93
C GLU A 489 -1.55 7.08 -23.58
N SER A 490 -1.94 7.73 -22.48
CA SER A 490 -1.95 7.14 -21.14
C SER A 490 -2.91 5.93 -21.06
N VAL A 491 -4.15 6.05 -21.53
CA VAL A 491 -5.09 4.90 -21.56
C VAL A 491 -4.54 3.75 -22.42
N ALA A 492 -3.90 4.06 -23.55
CA ALA A 492 -3.27 3.04 -24.38
C ALA A 492 -2.12 2.32 -23.65
N SER A 493 -1.33 3.05 -22.86
CA SER A 493 -0.29 2.48 -21.99
C SER A 493 -0.88 1.57 -20.92
N GLU A 494 -1.93 2.00 -20.21
CA GLU A 494 -2.60 1.18 -19.20
C GLU A 494 -3.23 -0.09 -19.81
N LEU A 495 -3.81 0.00 -21.02
CA LEU A 495 -4.29 -1.18 -21.76
C LEU A 495 -3.15 -2.15 -22.08
N ALA A 496 -1.96 -1.66 -22.43
CA ALA A 496 -0.80 -2.50 -22.67
C ALA A 496 -0.36 -3.24 -21.39
N LYS A 497 -0.35 -2.56 -20.23
CA LYS A 497 -0.10 -3.20 -18.92
C LYS A 497 -1.13 -4.28 -18.61
N THR A 498 -2.43 -4.05 -18.83
CA THR A 498 -3.44 -5.10 -18.64
C THR A 498 -3.20 -6.31 -19.55
N GLY A 499 -2.72 -6.10 -20.77
CA GLY A 499 -2.34 -7.18 -21.70
C GLY A 499 -1.10 -7.95 -21.26
N SER A 500 -0.08 -7.27 -20.72
CA SER A 500 1.10 -7.89 -20.09
C SER A 500 0.68 -8.77 -18.91
N ASN A 501 -0.13 -8.22 -18.00
CA ASN A 501 -0.67 -8.95 -16.85
C ASN A 501 -1.46 -10.18 -17.27
N MET A 502 -2.36 -10.04 -18.27
CA MET A 502 -3.10 -11.17 -18.82
C MET A 502 -2.17 -12.27 -19.31
N SER A 503 -1.13 -11.91 -20.08
CA SER A 503 -0.15 -12.86 -20.62
C SER A 503 0.61 -13.60 -19.52
N LYS A 504 1.02 -12.87 -18.46
CA LYS A 504 1.68 -13.46 -17.28
C LYS A 504 0.75 -14.44 -16.56
N ILE A 505 -0.50 -14.05 -16.32
CA ILE A 505 -1.50 -14.89 -15.65
C ILE A 505 -1.80 -16.16 -16.46
N GLU A 506 -2.03 -16.04 -17.77
CA GLU A 506 -2.31 -17.18 -18.65
C GLU A 506 -1.13 -18.15 -18.72
N SER A 507 0.09 -17.63 -18.84
CA SER A 507 1.31 -18.45 -18.80
C SER A 507 1.42 -19.26 -17.52
N GLN A 508 1.13 -18.63 -16.37
CA GLN A 508 1.17 -19.31 -15.08
C GLN A 508 0.04 -20.35 -14.93
N ILE A 509 -1.17 -20.06 -15.42
CA ILE A 509 -2.27 -21.03 -15.46
C ILE A 509 -1.85 -22.27 -16.26
N ASP A 510 -1.22 -22.11 -17.41
CA ASP A 510 -0.78 -23.24 -18.25
C ASP A 510 0.35 -24.05 -17.60
N ASN A 511 1.28 -23.38 -16.91
CA ASN A 511 2.29 -24.04 -16.08
C ASN A 511 1.63 -24.90 -14.98
N LEU A 512 0.68 -24.33 -14.23
CA LEU A 512 -0.06 -25.06 -13.20
C LEU A 512 -0.86 -26.23 -13.77
N ARG A 513 -1.45 -26.10 -14.96
CA ARG A 513 -2.13 -27.22 -15.64
C ARG A 513 -1.16 -28.37 -15.87
N LEU A 514 0.03 -28.08 -16.40
CA LEU A 514 1.06 -29.09 -16.63
C LEU A 514 1.54 -29.73 -15.33
N MET A 515 1.83 -28.92 -14.30
CA MET A 515 2.23 -29.42 -12.99
C MET A 515 1.14 -30.29 -12.35
N ASN A 516 -0.12 -29.87 -12.42
CA ASN A 516 -1.26 -30.63 -11.89
C ASN A 516 -1.41 -31.97 -12.60
N LEU A 517 -1.25 -32.02 -13.93
CA LEU A 517 -1.26 -33.26 -14.70
C LEU A 517 -0.11 -34.20 -14.29
N ASN A 518 1.10 -33.67 -14.12
CA ASN A 518 2.26 -34.43 -13.67
C ASN A 518 2.08 -34.96 -12.24
N HIS A 519 1.58 -34.14 -11.32
CA HIS A 519 1.29 -34.53 -9.95
C HIS A 519 0.16 -35.58 -9.89
N LYS A 520 -0.90 -35.43 -10.67
CA LYS A 520 -1.97 -36.45 -10.79
C LYS A 520 -1.43 -37.78 -11.33
N ALA A 521 -0.60 -37.73 -12.38
CA ALA A 521 0.02 -38.94 -12.92
C ALA A 521 0.95 -39.62 -11.91
N ALA A 522 1.74 -38.85 -11.15
CA ALA A 522 2.59 -39.37 -10.08
C ALA A 522 1.76 -39.98 -8.94
N TYR A 523 0.68 -39.31 -8.55
CA TYR A 523 -0.26 -39.81 -7.54
C TYR A 523 -0.90 -41.14 -7.97
N SER A 524 -1.45 -41.19 -9.19
CA SER A 524 -2.01 -42.41 -9.79
C SER A 524 -0.98 -43.54 -9.82
N ARG A 525 0.25 -43.33 -10.30
CA ARG A 525 1.27 -44.40 -10.33
C ARG A 525 1.58 -45.02 -8.96
N ILE A 526 1.44 -44.26 -7.88
CA ILE A 526 1.69 -44.73 -6.52
C ILE A 526 0.46 -45.46 -5.97
N MET A 527 -0.71 -44.86 -6.18
CA MET A 527 -1.97 -45.31 -5.59
C MET A 527 -2.66 -46.39 -6.40
N ASP A 528 -2.45 -46.49 -7.72
CA ASP A 528 -3.17 -47.40 -8.59
C ASP A 528 -2.94 -48.85 -8.19
N ALA A 529 -4.03 -49.60 -8.12
CA ALA A 529 -4.00 -51.03 -7.84
C ALA A 529 -3.50 -51.82 -9.05
N ASP A 530 -2.67 -52.84 -8.82
CA ASP A 530 -2.31 -53.80 -9.87
C ASP A 530 -3.51 -54.72 -10.11
N LEU A 531 -4.30 -54.42 -11.15
CA LEU A 531 -5.51 -55.16 -11.50
C LEU A 531 -5.26 -56.67 -11.60
N ALA A 532 -4.14 -57.08 -12.21
CA ALA A 532 -3.82 -58.49 -12.39
C ALA A 532 -3.43 -59.14 -11.06
N GLY A 533 -2.60 -58.46 -10.27
CA GLY A 533 -2.20 -58.89 -8.93
C GLY A 533 -3.39 -59.02 -7.98
N GLU A 534 -4.27 -58.02 -7.94
CA GLU A 534 -5.44 -57.99 -7.06
C GLU A 534 -6.52 -58.99 -7.51
N SER A 535 -6.73 -59.17 -8.81
CA SER A 535 -7.63 -60.23 -9.33
C SER A 535 -7.13 -61.62 -8.96
N LEU A 536 -5.82 -61.85 -9.04
CA LEU A 536 -5.20 -63.10 -8.60
C LEU A 536 -5.28 -63.27 -7.08
N ALA A 537 -5.10 -62.20 -6.31
CA ALA A 537 -5.22 -62.21 -4.86
C ALA A 537 -6.66 -62.55 -4.42
N MET A 538 -7.66 -61.93 -5.04
CA MET A 538 -9.09 -62.24 -4.87
C MET A 538 -9.37 -63.71 -5.20
N LEU A 539 -8.96 -64.17 -6.38
CA LEU A 539 -9.17 -65.56 -6.82
C LEU A 539 -8.50 -66.56 -5.88
N LYS A 540 -7.27 -66.27 -5.43
CA LYS A 540 -6.54 -67.11 -4.47
C LYS A 540 -7.25 -67.15 -3.11
N ALA A 541 -7.78 -66.01 -2.65
CA ALA A 541 -8.53 -65.94 -1.41
C ALA A 541 -9.85 -66.73 -1.52
N ASP A 542 -10.57 -66.63 -2.63
CA ASP A 542 -11.78 -67.40 -2.93
C ASP A 542 -11.52 -68.91 -2.94
N LEU A 543 -10.49 -69.35 -3.65
CA LEU A 543 -10.10 -70.77 -3.69
C LEU A 543 -9.74 -71.29 -2.29
N LYS A 544 -8.98 -70.51 -1.51
CA LYS A 544 -8.61 -70.88 -0.14
C LYS A 544 -9.80 -70.92 0.81
N MET A 545 -10.74 -69.97 0.68
CA MET A 545 -11.98 -69.94 1.46
C MET A 545 -12.81 -71.19 1.19
N ASN A 546 -13.02 -71.53 -0.08
CA ASN A 546 -13.75 -72.74 -0.49
C ASN A 546 -13.06 -74.01 0.02
N PHE A 547 -11.73 -74.10 -0.07
CA PHE A 547 -10.97 -75.23 0.46
C PHE A 547 -11.10 -75.38 1.98
N HIS A 548 -11.01 -74.28 2.74
CA HIS A 548 -11.14 -74.32 4.21
C HIS A 548 -12.56 -74.66 4.65
N VAL A 549 -13.58 -74.10 4.00
CA VAL A 549 -14.99 -74.44 4.26
C VAL A 549 -15.25 -75.93 3.98
N ASN A 550 -14.75 -76.45 2.85
CA ASN A 550 -14.86 -77.87 2.51
C ASN A 550 -14.08 -78.76 3.49
N SER A 551 -12.88 -78.37 3.90
CA SER A 551 -12.04 -79.11 4.85
C SER A 551 -12.64 -79.14 6.25
N ILE A 552 -13.20 -78.02 6.73
CA ILE A 552 -13.93 -77.97 8.02
C ILE A 552 -15.19 -78.83 7.95
N THR A 553 -15.91 -78.79 6.84
CA THR A 553 -17.11 -79.61 6.64
C THR A 553 -16.76 -81.11 6.66
N GLN A 554 -15.69 -81.52 5.97
CA GLN A 554 -15.18 -82.89 6.01
C GLN A 554 -14.66 -83.29 7.40
N ALA A 555 -13.88 -82.44 8.06
CA ALA A 555 -13.35 -82.71 9.40
C ALA A 555 -14.45 -82.82 10.46
N LYS A 556 -15.52 -82.01 10.36
CA LYS A 556 -16.72 -82.14 11.19
C LYS A 556 -17.41 -83.48 10.96
N GLY A 557 -17.58 -83.90 9.70
CA GLY A 557 -18.17 -85.20 9.36
C GLY A 557 -17.36 -86.38 9.91
N VAL A 558 -16.03 -86.35 9.77
CA VAL A 558 -15.14 -87.38 10.35
C VAL A 558 -15.18 -87.38 11.88
N SER A 559 -15.20 -86.21 12.52
CA SER A 559 -15.30 -86.12 13.98
C SER A 559 -16.66 -86.60 14.51
N GLN A 560 -17.76 -86.35 13.80
CA GLN A 560 -19.08 -86.89 14.14
C GLN A 560 -19.11 -88.41 13.99
N ASN A 561 -18.49 -88.94 12.94
CA ASN A 561 -18.34 -90.39 12.77
C ASN A 561 -17.52 -91.00 13.91
N VAL A 562 -16.39 -90.39 14.30
CA VAL A 562 -15.57 -90.86 15.43
C VAL A 562 -16.30 -90.73 16.78
N LEU A 563 -17.03 -89.63 17.03
CA LEU A 563 -17.88 -89.51 18.22
C LEU A 563 -18.98 -90.58 18.24
N SER A 564 -19.60 -90.87 17.09
CA SER A 564 -20.62 -91.92 16.99
C SER A 564 -20.07 -93.33 17.22
N ILE A 565 -18.75 -93.54 17.01
CA ILE A 565 -18.05 -94.81 17.26
C ILE A 565 -17.54 -94.88 18.71
N LEU A 566 -17.29 -93.75 19.38
CA LEU A 566 -16.81 -93.69 20.76
C LEU A 566 -17.93 -93.60 21.82
N PHE A 567 -19.13 -93.17 21.43
CA PHE A 567 -20.29 -93.01 22.31
C PHE A 567 -21.51 -93.87 21.91
N ASN A 568 -21.36 -94.76 20.92
CA ASN A 568 -22.13 -96.00 20.82
C ASN A 568 -21.25 -97.15 21.31
#